data_AF-A0A928BM82-F1
#
_entry.id   AF-A0A928BM82-F1
#
_cell.length_a   1.000
_cell.length_b   1.000
_cell.length_c   1.000
_cell.angle_alpha   90.00
_cell.angle_beta   90.00
_cell.angle_gamma   90.00
#
_symmetry.space_group_name_H-M   'P 1'
#
loop_
_entity.id
_entity.type
_entity.pdbx_description
1 polymer ?
#
loop_
_entity_poly.entity_id
_entity_poly.type
_entity_poly.pdbx_seq_one_letter_code
_entity_poly.pdbx_strand_id
1 'polypeptide(L)'
;MELKQLHKENQELVIGFAESRVGGRPENQDSYGAKETRLGFLVTVCDGMGGGPGGRTASTIAVREIIEGVEEASKEETIPNILIKAVRRANMAIIAAGNETPSLKGMGSTATVLLINEHAAYIAHVGDSRVYQFRGHKKIFRTFDHSMVFDLVKQGVITEEQARLSAQSNIITRALGIQPDVEVDVAEVSYEKGDRFMLCSDGIHGSMPEAELIKKATNRKQVLGALTDDIATAVDNNGRTSGGGHDNLTLALVETKKNSKLKKPMSKTNKLTLLILALVCVISICFNVIQCNGKSASDSTAAELEALRSQLRNDSLTHVQDSLRLDSLQKMNRELIGKINKANKALK
;
A
#
# COMPACT_ATOMS: atom_id res chain seq x y z
N MET A 1 3.70 34.76 7.17
CA MET A 1 4.76 34.33 6.23
C MET A 1 4.18 33.17 5.42
N GLU A 2 4.55 33.04 4.14
CA GLU A 2 3.69 32.49 3.09
C GLU A 2 3.69 30.96 3.00
N LEU A 3 2.52 30.35 3.21
CA LEU A 3 2.18 29.01 2.73
C LEU A 3 2.55 28.91 1.25
N LYS A 4 3.51 28.04 0.91
CA LYS A 4 3.96 27.88 -0.47
C LYS A 4 3.33 26.66 -1.10
N GLN A 5 2.58 26.87 -2.18
CA GLN A 5 2.16 25.78 -3.05
C GLN A 5 3.37 25.24 -3.81
N LEU A 6 3.67 23.95 -3.64
CA LEU A 6 4.84 23.31 -4.23
C LEU A 6 4.61 22.83 -5.67
N HIS A 7 3.36 22.65 -6.09
CA HIS A 7 3.02 22.06 -7.40
C HIS A 7 1.85 22.80 -8.05
N LYS A 8 2.01 23.21 -9.33
CA LYS A 8 0.96 23.87 -10.14
C LYS A 8 0.03 22.83 -10.76
N GLU A 9 -1.26 23.14 -10.82
CA GLU A 9 -2.40 22.25 -11.19
C GLU A 9 -2.32 21.51 -12.54
N ASN A 10 -1.30 21.74 -13.37
CA ASN A 10 -1.23 21.22 -14.74
C ASN A 10 -0.59 19.83 -14.91
N GLN A 11 -0.28 19.10 -13.82
CA GLN A 11 -0.01 17.67 -13.87
C GLN A 11 -0.73 16.89 -12.76
N GLU A 12 -1.46 15.85 -13.15
CA GLU A 12 -2.47 15.15 -12.34
C GLU A 12 -1.93 14.20 -11.24
N LEU A 13 -0.63 14.22 -10.90
CA LEU A 13 -0.05 13.17 -10.04
C LEU A 13 -0.15 13.49 -8.54
N VAL A 14 0.21 14.72 -8.16
CA VAL A 14 0.31 15.14 -6.76
C VAL A 14 -0.07 16.61 -6.57
N ILE A 15 -0.45 16.97 -5.35
CA ILE A 15 -0.52 18.37 -4.90
C ILE A 15 0.27 18.48 -3.60
N GLY A 16 1.09 19.52 -3.46
CA GLY A 16 1.94 19.69 -2.29
C GLY A 16 1.96 21.13 -1.77
N PHE A 17 2.10 21.28 -0.46
CA PHE A 17 2.30 22.55 0.22
C PHE A 17 3.45 22.40 1.21
N ALA A 18 4.20 23.48 1.44
CA ALA A 18 5.18 23.53 2.52
C ALA A 18 5.07 24.83 3.31
N GLU A 19 5.49 24.73 4.56
CA GLU A 19 5.61 25.81 5.51
C GLU A 19 6.97 25.66 6.23
N SER A 20 7.65 26.78 6.45
CA SER A 20 8.84 26.82 7.30
C SER A 20 8.81 28.08 8.15
N ARG A 21 9.02 27.95 9.47
CA ARG A 21 9.05 29.07 10.41
C ARG A 21 10.28 28.99 11.30
N VAL A 22 10.73 30.17 11.73
CA VAL A 22 11.86 30.32 12.63
C VAL A 22 11.61 29.71 14.02
N GLY A 23 10.36 29.62 14.46
CA GLY A 23 10.03 29.13 15.79
C GLY A 23 10.58 30.03 16.89
N GLY A 24 11.15 29.43 17.94
CA GLY A 24 11.75 30.11 19.10
C GLY A 24 13.21 30.50 18.93
N ARG A 25 13.79 30.30 17.73
CA ARG A 25 15.21 30.52 17.45
C ARG A 25 15.47 31.95 16.92
N PRO A 26 16.73 32.45 16.97
CA PRO A 26 17.08 33.73 16.35
C PRO A 26 17.14 33.68 14.82
N GLU A 27 17.36 32.49 14.25
CA GLU A 27 17.47 32.27 12.80
C GLU A 27 16.76 30.98 12.41
N ASN A 28 16.19 30.96 11.21
CA ASN A 28 15.71 29.72 10.58
C ASN A 28 16.86 29.04 9.81
N GLN A 29 17.29 27.89 10.29
CA GLN A 29 18.35 27.05 9.74
C GLN A 29 17.80 25.85 8.98
N ASP A 30 16.49 25.64 8.99
CA ASP A 30 15.83 24.72 8.09
C ASP A 30 15.73 25.29 6.68
N SER A 31 15.81 24.41 5.68
CA SER A 31 15.52 24.71 4.29
C SER A 31 14.66 23.61 3.68
N TYR A 32 13.82 23.98 2.72
CA TYR A 32 13.08 23.02 1.90
C TYR A 32 13.13 23.42 0.43
N GLY A 33 12.96 22.44 -0.45
CA GLY A 33 12.88 22.66 -1.88
C GLY A 33 11.93 21.68 -2.54
N ALA A 34 11.32 22.09 -3.64
CA ALA A 34 10.52 21.22 -4.47
C ALA A 34 10.73 21.56 -5.95
N LYS A 35 10.73 20.53 -6.81
CA LYS A 35 10.88 20.71 -8.25
C LYS A 35 10.20 19.59 -9.00
N GLU A 36 9.53 19.94 -10.09
CA GLU A 36 9.12 18.94 -11.08
C GLU A 36 10.36 18.58 -11.91
N THR A 37 10.77 17.32 -11.83
CA THR A 37 11.94 16.81 -12.55
C THR A 37 11.48 15.84 -13.63
N ARG A 38 12.36 15.50 -14.57
CA ARG A 38 12.09 14.43 -15.56
C ARG A 38 11.83 13.05 -14.93
N LEU A 39 12.19 12.84 -13.66
CA LEU A 39 12.02 11.58 -12.95
C LEU A 39 10.74 11.54 -12.10
N GLY A 40 10.11 12.70 -11.87
CA GLY A 40 8.93 12.89 -11.03
C GLY A 40 9.01 14.15 -10.17
N PHE A 41 8.00 14.32 -9.31
CA PHE A 41 7.91 15.44 -8.39
C PHE A 41 8.84 15.20 -7.18
N LEU A 42 9.86 16.03 -7.05
CA LEU A 42 10.87 15.97 -5.99
C LEU A 42 10.54 17.00 -4.92
N VAL A 43 10.62 16.60 -3.65
CA VAL A 43 10.54 17.47 -2.47
C VAL A 43 11.65 17.07 -1.51
N THR A 44 12.32 18.04 -0.91
CA THR A 44 13.33 17.82 0.12
C THR A 44 13.17 18.79 1.28
N VAL A 45 13.43 18.32 2.49
CA VAL A 45 13.52 19.11 3.72
C VAL A 45 14.88 18.78 4.35
N CYS A 46 15.62 19.83 4.70
CA CYS A 46 16.95 19.74 5.27
C CYS A 46 17.01 20.65 6.51
N ASP A 47 17.32 20.07 7.65
CA ASP A 47 17.52 20.78 8.92
C ASP A 47 19.01 21.07 9.06
N GLY A 48 19.36 22.34 9.25
CA GLY A 48 20.73 22.82 9.22
C GLY A 48 21.29 22.96 10.63
N MET A 49 22.47 22.39 10.87
CA MET A 49 23.18 22.50 12.14
C MET A 49 24.59 23.07 11.97
N GLY A 50 25.11 23.65 13.06
CA GLY A 50 26.40 24.33 13.08
C GLY A 50 26.20 25.78 13.52
N GLY A 51 26.80 26.13 14.66
CA GLY A 51 26.58 27.40 15.34
C GLY A 51 26.79 28.63 14.45
N GLY A 52 26.04 29.70 14.71
CA GLY A 52 26.04 30.90 13.87
C GLY A 52 25.41 30.61 12.49
N PRO A 53 25.92 31.20 11.39
CA PRO A 53 25.32 31.08 10.04
C PRO A 53 25.56 29.72 9.35
N GLY A 54 26.28 28.79 10.00
CA GLY A 54 26.66 27.49 9.45
C GLY A 54 25.44 26.63 9.10
N GLY A 55 24.49 26.49 10.02
CA GLY A 55 23.31 25.64 9.82
C GLY A 55 22.49 26.02 8.59
N ARG A 56 22.08 27.30 8.49
CA ARG A 56 21.35 27.80 7.32
C ARG A 56 22.10 27.58 6.00
N THR A 57 23.42 27.79 6.01
CA THR A 57 24.23 27.61 4.81
C THR A 57 24.27 26.14 4.40
N ALA A 58 24.45 25.23 5.35
CA ALA A 58 24.48 23.80 5.10
C ALA A 58 23.14 23.28 4.55
N SER A 59 22.01 23.64 5.15
CA SER A 59 20.69 23.19 4.67
C SER A 59 20.34 23.76 3.30
N THR A 60 20.72 25.01 3.03
CA THR A 60 20.54 25.65 1.71
C THR A 60 21.35 24.93 0.63
N ILE A 61 22.62 24.61 0.90
CA ILE A 61 23.47 23.83 -0.01
C ILE A 61 22.87 22.44 -0.22
N ALA A 62 22.43 21.77 0.86
CA ALA A 62 21.83 20.45 0.77
C ALA A 62 20.64 20.43 -0.19
N VAL A 63 19.68 21.34 -0.02
CA VAL A 63 18.49 21.44 -0.88
C VAL A 63 18.89 21.66 -2.35
N ARG A 64 19.81 22.60 -2.62
CA ARG A 64 20.26 22.91 -3.98
C ARG A 64 20.88 21.69 -4.65
N GLU A 65 21.88 21.09 -4.01
CA GLU A 65 22.68 20.01 -4.59
C GLU A 65 21.88 18.71 -4.76
N ILE A 66 20.91 18.44 -3.89
CA ILE A 66 19.99 17.31 -4.05
C ILE A 66 19.14 17.50 -5.31
N ILE A 67 18.56 18.69 -5.50
CA ILE A 67 17.72 18.98 -6.67
C ILE A 67 18.54 18.90 -7.96
N GLU A 68 19.70 19.56 -8.00
CA GLU A 68 20.60 19.55 -9.17
C GLU A 68 21.11 18.13 -9.47
N GLY A 69 21.53 17.38 -8.44
CA GLY A 69 21.99 16.00 -8.60
C GLY A 69 20.92 15.08 -9.20
N VAL A 70 19.65 15.26 -8.85
CA VAL A 70 18.54 14.51 -9.45
C VAL A 70 18.30 14.94 -10.90
N GLU A 71 18.39 16.24 -11.21
CA GLU A 71 18.17 16.75 -12.55
C GLU A 71 19.25 16.32 -13.55
N GLU A 72 20.51 16.35 -13.13
CA GLU A 72 21.68 16.02 -13.95
C GLU A 72 21.90 14.50 -14.11
N ALA A 73 21.23 13.67 -13.33
CA ALA A 73 21.46 12.23 -13.32
C ALA A 73 21.25 11.54 -14.69
N SER A 74 21.96 10.46 -14.97
CA SER A 74 21.70 9.64 -16.15
C SER A 74 20.31 8.94 -16.04
N LYS A 75 19.65 8.67 -17.17
CA LYS A 75 18.37 7.93 -17.18
C LYS A 75 18.55 6.42 -17.03
N GLU A 76 19.76 5.94 -17.27
CA GLU A 76 20.14 4.54 -17.22
C GLU A 76 20.30 4.05 -15.76
N GLU A 77 20.41 4.97 -14.80
CA GLU A 77 20.50 4.64 -13.38
C GLU A 77 19.12 4.47 -12.72
N THR A 78 19.04 3.55 -11.75
CA THR A 78 17.84 3.40 -10.93
C THR A 78 17.64 4.62 -10.04
N ILE A 79 16.38 5.06 -9.85
CA ILE A 79 16.05 6.21 -8.99
C ILE A 79 16.64 6.11 -7.57
N PRO A 80 16.61 4.96 -6.88
CA PRO A 80 17.30 4.79 -5.59
C PRO A 80 18.78 5.23 -5.61
N ASN A 81 19.55 4.76 -6.59
CA ASN A 81 20.97 5.13 -6.75
C ASN A 81 21.14 6.61 -7.09
N ILE A 82 20.24 7.18 -7.89
CA ILE A 82 20.24 8.62 -8.20
C ILE A 82 20.08 9.44 -6.91
N LEU A 83 19.13 9.09 -6.05
CA LEU A 83 18.92 9.78 -4.77
C LEU A 83 20.14 9.64 -3.85
N ILE A 84 20.75 8.45 -3.76
CA ILE A 84 21.98 8.24 -2.98
C ILE A 84 23.11 9.16 -3.47
N LYS A 85 23.32 9.20 -4.80
CA LYS A 85 24.35 10.06 -5.40
C LYS A 85 24.06 11.54 -5.18
N ALA A 86 22.81 11.98 -5.31
CA ALA A 86 22.41 13.36 -5.08
C ALA A 86 22.64 13.79 -3.62
N VAL A 87 22.28 12.95 -2.65
CA VAL A 87 22.54 13.21 -1.22
C VAL A 87 24.04 13.20 -0.90
N ARG A 88 24.82 12.29 -1.49
CA ARG A 88 26.29 12.27 -1.35
C ARG A 88 26.97 13.47 -2.02
N ARG A 89 26.44 13.95 -3.14
CA ARG A 89 26.88 15.21 -3.77
C ARG A 89 26.68 16.38 -2.81
N ALA A 90 25.49 16.49 -2.22
CA ALA A 90 25.20 17.49 -1.19
C ALA A 90 26.16 17.41 0.00
N ASN A 91 26.45 16.19 0.48
CA ASN A 91 27.42 15.97 1.55
C ASN A 91 28.80 16.56 1.23
N MET A 92 29.33 16.23 0.05
CA MET A 92 30.65 16.71 -0.38
C MET A 92 30.68 18.22 -0.59
N ALA A 93 29.59 18.80 -1.11
CA ALA A 93 29.48 20.25 -1.30
C ALA A 93 29.49 21.01 0.04
N ILE A 94 28.81 20.49 1.07
CA ILE A 94 28.84 21.08 2.42
C ILE A 94 30.25 20.99 3.02
N ILE A 95 30.92 19.83 2.89
CA ILE A 95 32.30 19.65 3.36
C ILE A 95 33.24 20.64 2.66
N ALA A 96 33.12 20.80 1.34
CA ALA A 96 33.94 21.73 0.56
C ALA A 96 33.73 23.18 1.04
N ALA A 97 32.48 23.63 1.15
CA ALA A 97 32.16 24.98 1.61
C ALA A 97 32.66 25.25 3.06
N GLY A 98 32.56 24.26 3.95
CA GLY A 98 33.08 24.36 5.32
C GLY A 98 34.61 24.39 5.41
N ASN A 99 35.31 23.83 4.43
CA ASN A 99 36.77 23.88 4.33
C ASN A 99 37.26 25.20 3.71
N GLU A 100 36.50 25.78 2.79
CA GLU A 100 36.82 27.06 2.14
C GLU A 100 36.62 28.25 3.09
N THR A 101 35.59 28.19 3.94
CA THR A 101 35.22 29.31 4.82
C THR A 101 35.37 28.92 6.30
N PRO A 102 36.36 29.45 7.04
CA PRO A 102 36.62 29.06 8.43
C PRO A 102 35.43 29.19 9.38
N SER A 103 34.54 30.18 9.18
CA SER A 103 33.34 30.39 10.00
C SER A 103 32.23 29.36 9.75
N LEU A 104 32.33 28.57 8.68
CA LEU A 104 31.39 27.51 8.33
C LEU A 104 31.94 26.12 8.66
N LYS A 105 33.15 26.04 9.23
CA LYS A 105 33.79 24.76 9.51
C LYS A 105 32.95 23.94 10.50
N GLY A 106 32.67 22.70 10.12
CA GLY A 106 31.85 21.78 10.93
C GLY A 106 30.35 22.02 10.84
N MET A 107 29.88 22.85 9.90
CA MET A 107 28.45 22.90 9.57
C MET A 107 27.99 21.55 9.00
N GLY A 108 26.72 21.24 9.22
CA GLY A 108 26.12 20.03 8.69
C GLY A 108 24.62 20.19 8.51
N SER A 109 23.99 19.19 7.91
CA SER A 109 22.55 19.20 7.72
C SER A 109 21.98 17.79 7.67
N THR A 110 20.71 17.65 8.00
CA THR A 110 19.93 16.46 7.63
C THR A 110 19.56 16.53 6.14
N ALA A 111 19.11 15.40 5.60
CA ALA A 111 18.48 15.36 4.29
C ALA A 111 17.32 14.38 4.30
N THR A 112 16.14 14.87 3.99
CA THR A 112 14.93 14.06 3.88
C THR A 112 14.30 14.36 2.53
N VAL A 113 14.32 13.38 1.64
CA VAL A 113 13.99 13.54 0.22
C VAL A 113 12.84 12.61 -0.15
N LEU A 114 11.89 13.12 -0.92
CA LEU A 114 10.76 12.38 -1.49
C LEU A 114 10.69 12.67 -2.99
N LEU A 115 10.76 11.63 -3.82
CA LEU A 115 10.50 11.69 -5.25
C LEU A 115 9.29 10.82 -5.58
N ILE A 116 8.24 11.41 -6.13
CA ILE A 116 7.02 10.70 -6.52
C ILE A 116 6.88 10.70 -8.04
N ASN A 117 6.71 9.51 -8.62
CA ASN A 117 6.33 9.34 -10.01
C ASN A 117 5.28 8.25 -10.15
N GLU A 118 4.76 8.02 -11.37
CA GLU A 118 3.72 7.02 -11.61
C GLU A 118 4.06 5.60 -11.14
N HIS A 119 5.34 5.27 -10.99
CA HIS A 119 5.75 3.94 -10.55
C HIS A 119 5.64 3.77 -9.04
N ALA A 120 6.25 4.66 -8.26
CA ALA A 120 6.36 4.56 -6.81
C ALA A 120 6.71 5.92 -6.18
N ALA A 121 6.70 5.96 -4.84
CA ALA A 121 7.34 7.01 -4.07
C ALA A 121 8.71 6.51 -3.59
N TYR A 122 9.76 7.27 -3.86
CA TYR A 122 11.13 6.98 -3.48
C TYR A 122 11.56 7.96 -2.40
N ILE A 123 12.15 7.44 -1.34
CA ILE A 123 12.53 8.20 -0.15
C ILE A 123 14.01 8.01 0.07
N ALA A 124 14.75 9.09 0.28
CA ALA A 124 16.14 9.04 0.74
C ALA A 124 16.28 9.89 2.02
N HIS A 125 17.02 9.37 3.00
CA HIS A 125 17.03 9.95 4.33
C HIS A 125 18.39 9.85 5.02
N VAL A 126 18.82 10.96 5.63
CA VAL A 126 19.97 11.09 6.53
C VAL A 126 19.62 12.08 7.64
N GLY A 127 19.60 11.63 8.89
CA GLY A 127 19.45 12.49 10.07
C GLY A 127 18.25 12.04 10.90
N ASP A 128 17.60 12.97 11.56
CA ASP A 128 16.42 12.73 12.40
C ASP A 128 15.15 13.42 11.88
N SER A 129 15.23 14.28 10.87
CA SER A 129 14.07 14.74 10.11
C SER A 129 13.31 13.56 9.49
N ARG A 130 11.99 13.60 9.34
CA ARG A 130 11.20 12.39 9.01
C ARG A 130 10.38 12.51 7.73
N VAL A 131 10.23 11.38 7.01
CA VAL A 131 9.11 11.17 6.08
C VAL A 131 8.07 10.28 6.72
N TYR A 132 6.81 10.65 6.61
CA TYR A 132 5.65 9.83 6.91
C TYR A 132 4.83 9.55 5.66
N GLN A 133 4.22 8.37 5.58
CA GLN A 133 3.16 8.06 4.63
C GLN A 133 1.88 7.71 5.38
N PHE A 134 0.79 8.36 5.00
CA PHE A 134 -0.53 8.16 5.55
C PHE A 134 -1.51 7.63 4.51
N ARG A 135 -2.27 6.60 4.89
CA ARG A 135 -3.38 6.05 4.10
C ARG A 135 -4.66 6.11 4.94
N GLY A 136 -5.65 6.84 4.44
CA GLY A 136 -6.85 7.16 5.23
C GLY A 136 -6.45 7.86 6.54
N HIS A 137 -6.70 7.20 7.67
CA HIS A 137 -6.42 7.68 9.03
C HIS A 137 -5.23 7.00 9.71
N LYS A 138 -4.39 6.26 8.96
CA LYS A 138 -3.30 5.47 9.53
C LYS A 138 -1.95 5.85 8.92
N LYS A 139 -0.92 5.88 9.76
CA LYS A 139 0.49 5.83 9.35
C LYS A 139 0.80 4.43 8.81
N ILE A 140 1.30 4.33 7.58
CA ILE A 140 1.69 3.04 6.96
C ILE A 140 3.19 2.90 6.75
N PHE A 141 3.92 4.02 6.75
CA PHE A 141 5.37 4.06 6.67
C PHE A 141 5.89 5.31 7.41
N ARG A 142 7.07 5.22 8.00
CA ARG A 142 7.91 6.37 8.33
C ARG A 142 9.40 6.02 8.26
N THR A 143 10.25 7.03 8.09
CA THR A 143 11.70 6.88 8.28
C THR A 143 12.05 6.72 9.76
N PHE A 144 13.27 6.26 10.01
CA PHE A 144 13.80 6.00 11.33
C PHE A 144 14.99 6.91 11.57
N ASP A 145 14.98 7.59 12.71
CA ASP A 145 15.99 8.57 13.04
C ASP A 145 17.37 7.94 13.15
N HIS A 146 18.36 8.63 12.60
CA HIS A 146 19.77 8.37 12.85
C HIS A 146 20.19 9.15 14.11
N SER A 147 19.71 8.72 15.27
CA SER A 147 20.03 9.32 16.58
C SER A 147 20.39 8.28 17.62
N MET A 148 21.22 8.68 18.59
CA MET A 148 21.68 7.78 19.65
C MET A 148 20.49 7.19 20.43
N VAL A 149 19.49 8.03 20.74
CA VAL A 149 18.30 7.60 21.48
C VAL A 149 17.45 6.62 20.68
N PHE A 150 17.43 6.75 19.35
CA PHE A 150 16.67 5.82 18.50
C PHE A 150 17.35 4.45 18.41
N ASP A 151 18.68 4.38 18.51
CA ASP A 151 19.38 3.09 18.63
C ASP A 151 18.98 2.34 19.92
N LEU A 152 18.75 3.06 21.02
CA LEU A 152 18.22 2.48 22.27
C LEU A 152 16.76 2.00 22.11
N VAL A 153 15.95 2.70 21.33
CA VAL A 153 14.59 2.24 20.98
C VAL A 153 14.64 0.96 20.16
N LYS A 154 15.52 0.89 19.14
CA LYS A 154 15.71 -0.33 18.32
C LYS A 154 16.12 -1.54 19.17
N GLN A 155 16.91 -1.31 20.22
CA GLN A 155 17.33 -2.34 21.17
C GLN A 155 16.26 -2.69 22.22
N GLY A 156 15.13 -1.99 22.24
CA GLY A 156 14.05 -2.21 23.21
C GLY A 156 14.35 -1.68 24.62
N VAL A 157 15.36 -0.83 24.77
CA VAL A 157 15.78 -0.28 26.07
C VAL A 157 14.85 0.82 26.54
N ILE A 158 14.39 1.67 25.62
CA ILE A 158 13.45 2.77 25.89
C ILE A 158 12.32 2.79 24.86
N THR A 159 11.21 3.42 25.22
CA THR A 159 10.09 3.66 24.30
C THR A 159 10.34 4.90 23.41
N GLU A 160 9.62 5.03 22.29
CA GLU A 160 9.75 6.21 21.42
C GLU A 160 9.40 7.53 22.12
N GLU A 161 8.39 7.53 23.01
CA GLU A 161 8.06 8.73 23.78
C GLU A 161 9.15 9.09 24.79
N GLN A 162 9.80 8.08 25.41
CA GLN A 162 10.96 8.31 26.26
C GLN A 162 12.15 8.85 25.47
N ALA A 163 12.38 8.34 24.25
CA ALA A 163 13.43 8.84 23.37
C ALA A 163 13.18 10.31 22.97
N ARG A 164 11.94 10.66 22.64
CA ARG A 164 11.55 12.04 22.28
C ARG A 164 11.75 13.03 23.42
N LEU A 165 11.51 12.61 24.66
CA LEU A 165 11.65 13.45 25.86
C LEU A 165 13.06 13.38 26.49
N SER A 166 13.98 12.63 25.88
CA SER A 166 15.35 12.48 26.39
C SER A 166 16.14 13.77 26.21
N ALA A 167 16.99 14.10 27.17
CA ALA A 167 17.95 15.21 27.05
C ALA A 167 18.95 15.00 25.89
N GLN A 168 19.10 13.77 25.41
CA GLN A 168 19.98 13.39 24.31
C GLN A 168 19.23 13.21 22.98
N SER A 169 17.98 13.65 22.88
CA SER A 169 17.16 13.52 21.67
C SER A 169 17.81 14.15 20.43
N ASN A 170 18.57 15.22 20.62
CA ASN A 170 19.16 16.01 19.53
C ASN A 170 20.55 15.51 19.10
N ILE A 171 21.02 14.37 19.65
CA ILE A 171 22.31 13.78 19.27
C ILE A 171 22.11 12.85 18.08
N ILE A 172 22.34 13.37 16.89
CA ILE A 172 22.29 12.60 15.64
C ILE A 172 23.60 11.84 15.38
N THR A 173 23.48 10.62 14.87
CA THR A 173 24.58 9.71 14.55
C THR A 173 25.00 9.78 13.09
N ARG A 174 24.13 10.29 12.21
CA ARG A 174 24.43 10.52 10.78
C ARG A 174 23.95 11.88 10.34
N ALA A 175 24.79 12.60 9.62
CA ALA A 175 24.46 13.89 9.02
C ALA A 175 25.35 14.21 7.83
N LEU A 176 24.88 15.11 6.96
CA LEU A 176 25.68 15.68 5.89
C LEU A 176 26.68 16.70 6.44
N GLY A 177 27.82 16.87 5.78
CA GLY A 177 28.85 17.86 6.12
C GLY A 177 29.89 17.37 7.13
N ILE A 178 29.66 16.21 7.79
CA ILE A 178 30.50 15.74 8.91
C ILE A 178 31.53 14.70 8.45
N GLN A 179 31.09 13.64 7.77
CA GLN A 179 31.96 12.56 7.28
C GLN A 179 31.83 12.45 5.75
N PRO A 180 32.92 12.20 5.00
CA PRO A 180 32.86 12.08 3.55
C PRO A 180 31.98 10.93 3.04
N ASP A 181 32.04 9.78 3.70
CA ASP A 181 31.22 8.61 3.36
C ASP A 181 29.97 8.58 4.25
N VAL A 182 28.92 9.25 3.78
CA VAL A 182 27.61 9.21 4.44
C VAL A 182 26.79 8.02 3.91
N GLU A 183 26.27 7.24 4.84
CA GLU A 183 25.30 6.19 4.57
C GLU A 183 23.91 6.82 4.40
N VAL A 184 23.24 6.48 3.30
CA VAL A 184 21.93 7.03 2.93
C VAL A 184 20.90 5.90 2.95
N ASP A 185 19.90 6.03 3.81
CA ASP A 185 18.78 5.09 3.86
C ASP A 185 17.83 5.40 2.69
N VAL A 186 17.47 4.38 1.90
CA VAL A 186 16.55 4.53 0.77
C VAL A 186 15.40 3.55 0.87
N ALA A 187 14.19 4.03 0.60
CA ALA A 187 12.98 3.22 0.54
C ALA A 187 12.20 3.48 -0.75
N GLU A 188 11.64 2.41 -1.31
CA GLU A 188 10.68 2.47 -2.40
C GLU A 188 9.33 1.98 -1.87
N VAL A 189 8.31 2.84 -1.94
CA VAL A 189 6.99 2.55 -1.37
C VAL A 189 5.87 2.76 -2.39
N SER A 190 4.92 1.84 -2.41
CA SER A 190 3.68 1.97 -3.19
C SER A 190 2.76 3.00 -2.56
N TYR A 191 2.01 3.74 -3.37
CA TYR A 191 1.01 4.70 -2.91
C TYR A 191 -0.34 4.50 -3.61
N GLU A 192 -1.41 4.86 -2.92
CA GLU A 192 -2.77 4.89 -3.44
C GLU A 192 -3.23 6.34 -3.62
N LYS A 193 -4.27 6.56 -4.43
CA LYS A 193 -4.91 7.85 -4.60
C LYS A 193 -5.39 8.35 -3.24
N GLY A 194 -4.99 9.58 -2.92
CA GLY A 194 -5.32 10.24 -1.66
C GLY A 194 -4.36 9.92 -0.53
N ASP A 195 -3.35 9.06 -0.71
CA ASP A 195 -2.27 8.95 0.28
C ASP A 195 -1.60 10.32 0.49
N ARG A 196 -1.19 10.59 1.73
CA ARG A 196 -0.43 11.81 2.06
C ARG A 196 0.97 11.44 2.51
N PHE A 197 1.95 12.10 1.95
CA PHE A 197 3.33 12.10 2.40
C PHE A 197 3.62 13.38 3.15
N MET A 198 4.33 13.27 4.25
CA MET A 198 4.71 14.41 5.07
C MET A 198 6.20 14.35 5.38
N LEU A 199 6.95 15.35 4.94
CA LEU A 199 8.35 15.55 5.30
C LEU A 199 8.39 16.61 6.39
N CYS A 200 9.12 16.39 7.47
CA CYS A 200 9.22 17.37 8.55
C CYS A 200 10.58 17.36 9.26
N SER A 201 11.03 18.52 9.72
CA SER A 201 12.16 18.64 10.67
C SER A 201 11.76 18.22 12.08
N ASP A 202 12.75 18.14 12.98
CA ASP A 202 12.55 17.72 14.36
C ASP A 202 11.69 18.71 15.15
N GLY A 203 11.69 20.00 14.80
CA GLY A 203 10.83 21.00 15.43
C GLY A 203 9.34 20.70 15.29
N ILE A 204 8.93 19.94 14.28
CA ILE A 204 7.54 19.46 14.14
C ILE A 204 7.27 18.26 15.06
N HIS A 205 8.06 17.18 14.93
CA HIS A 205 7.77 15.92 15.64
C HIS A 205 8.31 15.86 17.07
N GLY A 206 9.19 16.77 17.45
CA GLY A 206 9.67 16.98 18.82
C GLY A 206 8.63 17.73 19.65
N SER A 207 7.99 18.75 19.06
CA SER A 207 7.00 19.61 19.71
C SER A 207 5.59 19.01 19.81
N MET A 208 5.27 18.02 18.97
CA MET A 208 3.94 17.40 18.93
C MET A 208 4.04 15.87 18.96
N PRO A 209 3.30 15.19 19.86
CA PRO A 209 3.26 13.72 19.89
C PRO A 209 2.83 13.12 18.56
N GLU A 210 3.40 11.95 18.21
CA GLU A 210 3.17 11.33 16.91
C GLU A 210 1.67 11.05 16.66
N ALA A 211 0.94 10.61 17.68
CA ALA A 211 -0.49 10.33 17.59
C ALA A 211 -1.31 11.57 17.20
N GLU A 212 -0.94 12.75 17.72
CA GLU A 212 -1.60 14.00 17.38
C GLU A 212 -1.24 14.45 15.96
N LEU A 213 0.03 14.31 15.58
CA LEU A 213 0.52 14.61 14.25
C LEU A 213 -0.21 13.77 13.18
N ILE A 214 -0.36 12.46 13.43
CA ILE A 214 -1.14 11.55 12.57
C ILE A 214 -2.60 12.01 12.48
N LYS A 215 -3.23 12.34 13.61
CA LYS A 215 -4.63 12.79 13.65
C LYS A 215 -4.84 14.05 12.82
N LYS A 216 -3.92 15.03 12.91
CA LYS A 216 -3.98 16.27 12.12
C LYS A 216 -3.68 15.98 10.65
N ALA A 217 -2.55 15.37 10.32
CA ALA A 217 -2.14 15.14 8.93
C ALA A 217 -3.14 14.27 8.13
N THR A 218 -3.90 13.41 8.80
CA THR A 218 -4.95 12.59 8.18
C THR A 218 -6.33 13.25 8.14
N ASN A 219 -6.48 14.47 8.66
CA ASN A 219 -7.76 15.20 8.62
C ASN A 219 -8.12 15.58 7.18
N ARG A 220 -9.20 14.99 6.66
CA ARG A 220 -9.68 15.22 5.29
C ARG A 220 -10.74 16.31 5.18
N LYS A 221 -11.17 16.91 6.29
CA LYS A 221 -12.18 17.98 6.27
C LYS A 221 -11.60 19.32 5.81
N GLN A 222 -10.28 19.46 5.84
CA GLN A 222 -9.57 20.68 5.45
C GLN A 222 -8.84 20.49 4.12
N VAL A 223 -8.72 21.60 3.38
CA VAL A 223 -7.87 21.68 2.19
C VAL A 223 -6.41 21.54 2.60
N LEU A 224 -5.60 20.89 1.75
CA LEU A 224 -4.22 20.51 2.09
C LEU A 224 -3.34 21.69 2.52
N GLY A 225 -3.49 22.85 1.88
CA GLY A 225 -2.77 24.06 2.24
C GLY A 225 -3.12 24.58 3.64
N ALA A 226 -4.41 24.74 3.93
CA ALA A 226 -4.89 25.14 5.26
C ALA A 226 -4.47 24.14 6.34
N LEU A 227 -4.48 22.84 6.02
CA LEU A 227 -4.02 21.82 6.96
C LEU A 227 -2.51 21.93 7.26
N THR A 228 -1.70 22.30 6.26
CA THR A 228 -0.24 22.47 6.43
C THR A 228 0.04 23.65 7.36
N ASP A 229 -0.64 24.77 7.16
CA ASP A 229 -0.59 25.95 8.03
C ASP A 229 -1.11 25.65 9.45
N ASP A 230 -2.24 24.94 9.57
CA ASP A 230 -2.82 24.54 10.86
C ASP A 230 -1.86 23.68 11.70
N ILE A 231 -1.12 22.76 11.06
CA ILE A 231 -0.11 21.94 11.75
C ILE A 231 1.05 22.82 12.22
N ALA A 232 1.61 23.65 11.34
CA ALA A 232 2.70 24.55 11.70
C ALA A 232 2.31 25.54 12.80
N THR A 233 1.10 26.09 12.73
CA THR A 233 0.54 26.99 13.75
C THR A 233 0.31 26.30 15.08
N ALA A 234 -0.20 25.06 15.07
CA ALA A 234 -0.35 24.30 16.30
C ALA A 234 1.00 23.99 16.96
N VAL A 235 2.01 23.58 16.18
CA VAL A 235 3.37 23.34 16.67
C VAL A 235 3.98 24.61 17.26
N ASP A 236 3.89 25.72 16.53
CA ASP A 236 4.45 27.00 16.95
C ASP A 236 3.78 27.53 18.24
N ASN A 237 2.45 27.36 18.36
CA ASN A 237 1.73 27.69 19.59
C ASN A 237 2.11 26.80 20.77
N ASN A 238 2.27 25.49 20.57
CA ASN A 238 2.73 24.58 21.62
C ASN A 238 4.14 24.94 22.11
N GLY A 239 5.02 25.35 21.18
CA GLY A 239 6.35 25.82 21.51
C GLY A 239 6.34 27.11 22.34
N ARG A 240 5.50 28.08 21.96
CA ARG A 240 5.30 29.33 22.72
C ARG A 240 4.77 29.09 24.13
N THR A 241 3.78 28.23 24.29
CA THR A 241 3.20 27.91 25.61
C THR A 241 4.17 27.13 26.50
N SER A 242 5.15 26.44 25.91
CA SER A 242 6.17 25.66 26.62
C SER A 242 7.46 26.44 26.94
N GLY A 243 7.46 27.77 26.76
CA GLY A 243 8.60 28.64 27.09
C GLY A 243 9.25 29.33 25.89
N GLY A 244 8.75 29.11 24.67
CA GLY A 244 9.10 29.90 23.49
C GLY A 244 10.49 29.69 22.90
N GLY A 245 11.26 28.71 23.40
CA GLY A 245 12.57 28.32 22.88
C GLY A 245 12.55 27.07 21.98
N HIS A 246 11.42 26.77 21.35
CA HIS A 246 11.27 25.63 20.45
C HIS A 246 12.05 25.83 19.14
N ASP A 247 12.28 24.75 18.41
CA ASP A 247 13.14 24.76 17.24
C ASP A 247 12.53 25.41 15.99
N ASN A 248 13.34 25.54 14.95
CA ASN A 248 12.87 25.76 13.60
C ASN A 248 11.87 24.67 13.21
N LEU A 249 10.83 25.06 12.49
CA LEU A 249 9.75 24.14 12.16
C LEU A 249 9.48 24.17 10.67
N THR A 250 9.76 23.06 10.02
CA THR A 250 9.59 22.90 8.57
C THR A 250 8.79 21.66 8.27
N LEU A 251 7.80 21.82 7.40
CA LEU A 251 6.83 20.80 7.03
C LEU A 251 6.52 20.91 5.55
N ALA A 252 6.57 19.80 4.82
CA ALA A 252 6.01 19.67 3.49
C ALA A 252 4.99 18.53 3.46
N LEU A 253 3.77 18.81 3.00
CA LEU A 253 2.67 17.86 2.90
C LEU A 253 2.30 17.67 1.42
N VAL A 254 2.35 16.43 0.93
CA VAL A 254 2.10 16.05 -0.46
C VAL A 254 0.98 15.01 -0.51
N GLU A 255 -0.09 15.27 -1.26
CA GLU A 255 -1.20 14.35 -1.47
C GLU A 255 -1.19 13.79 -2.89
N THR A 256 -1.27 12.48 -3.02
CA THR A 256 -1.32 11.78 -4.31
C THR A 256 -2.72 11.83 -4.91
N LYS A 257 -2.82 11.95 -6.24
CA LYS A 257 -4.08 11.99 -6.97
C LYS A 257 -4.35 10.71 -7.79
N LYS A 258 -3.35 9.83 -7.91
CA LYS A 258 -3.42 8.54 -8.61
C LYS A 258 -2.83 7.41 -7.75
N ASN A 259 -3.02 6.17 -8.20
CA ASN A 259 -2.34 5.00 -7.64
C ASN A 259 -0.97 4.82 -8.31
N SER A 260 -0.01 4.30 -7.56
CA SER A 260 1.29 3.87 -8.10
C SER A 260 1.15 2.58 -8.91
N LYS A 261 2.01 2.38 -9.91
CA LYS A 261 2.12 1.09 -10.63
C LYS A 261 2.70 -0.01 -9.74
N LEU A 262 3.59 0.35 -8.82
CA LEU A 262 4.08 -0.54 -7.78
C LEU A 262 2.92 -0.98 -6.89
N LYS A 263 2.71 -2.30 -6.76
CA LYS A 263 1.71 -2.88 -5.87
C LYS A 263 2.39 -3.40 -4.61
N LYS A 264 1.77 -3.14 -3.45
CA LYS A 264 2.25 -3.71 -2.19
C LYS A 264 2.21 -5.24 -2.26
N PRO A 265 3.25 -5.96 -1.81
CA PRO A 265 3.18 -7.41 -1.73
C PRO A 265 1.99 -7.82 -0.84
N MET A 266 1.19 -8.77 -1.32
CA MET A 266 0.01 -9.25 -0.59
C MET A 266 0.42 -9.76 0.81
N SER A 267 -0.31 -9.30 1.83
CA SER A 267 -0.21 -9.83 3.19
C SER A 267 -0.36 -11.35 3.21
N LYS A 268 0.35 -12.04 4.11
CA LYS A 268 0.23 -13.49 4.32
C LYS A 268 -1.23 -13.90 4.57
N THR A 269 -1.98 -13.09 5.31
CA THR A 269 -3.41 -13.31 5.55
C THR A 269 -4.20 -13.26 4.25
N ASN A 270 -3.99 -12.24 3.41
CA ASN A 270 -4.69 -12.11 2.13
C ASN A 270 -4.33 -13.23 1.16
N LYS A 271 -3.06 -13.67 1.15
CA LYS A 271 -2.63 -14.86 0.38
C LYS A 271 -3.38 -16.10 0.85
N LEU A 272 -3.46 -16.31 2.17
CA LEU A 272 -4.18 -17.44 2.75
C LEU A 272 -5.67 -17.39 2.43
N THR A 273 -6.33 -16.23 2.57
CA THR A 273 -7.75 -16.07 2.25
C THR A 273 -8.03 -16.36 0.78
N LEU A 274 -7.18 -15.87 -0.14
CA LEU A 274 -7.29 -16.16 -1.57
C LEU A 274 -7.10 -17.64 -1.88
N LEU A 275 -6.18 -18.31 -1.20
CA LEU A 275 -5.96 -19.75 -1.33
C LEU A 275 -7.19 -20.55 -0.88
N ILE A 276 -7.78 -20.17 0.25
CA ILE A 276 -9.01 -20.78 0.77
C ILE A 276 -10.16 -20.54 -0.21
N LEU A 277 -10.33 -19.31 -0.70
CA LEU A 277 -11.40 -18.97 -1.65
C LEU A 277 -11.26 -19.76 -2.95
N ALA A 278 -10.03 -19.89 -3.47
CA ALA A 278 -9.73 -20.68 -4.65
C ALA A 278 -10.04 -22.17 -4.42
N LEU A 279 -9.68 -22.73 -3.27
CA LEU A 279 -10.00 -24.11 -2.91
C LEU A 279 -11.51 -24.34 -2.85
N VAL A 280 -12.27 -23.43 -2.24
CA VAL A 280 -13.74 -23.49 -2.18
C VAL A 280 -14.35 -23.42 -3.58
N CYS A 281 -13.84 -22.54 -4.45
CA CYS A 281 -14.27 -22.49 -5.85
C CYS A 281 -14.00 -23.82 -6.58
N VAL A 282 -12.81 -24.41 -6.41
CA VAL A 282 -12.46 -25.70 -7.03
C VAL A 282 -13.38 -26.81 -6.52
N ILE A 283 -13.61 -26.89 -5.20
CA ILE A 283 -14.52 -27.88 -4.61
C ILE A 283 -15.94 -27.70 -5.15
N SER A 284 -16.43 -26.47 -5.26
CA SER A 284 -17.75 -26.16 -5.80
C SER A 284 -17.89 -26.56 -7.27
N ILE A 285 -16.86 -26.29 -8.09
CA ILE A 285 -16.81 -26.73 -9.49
C ILE A 285 -16.81 -28.26 -9.57
N CYS A 286 -15.96 -28.95 -8.80
CA CYS A 286 -15.91 -30.41 -8.77
C CYS A 286 -17.25 -31.01 -8.34
N PHE A 287 -17.89 -30.45 -7.31
CA PHE A 287 -19.19 -30.92 -6.83
C PHE A 287 -20.27 -30.76 -7.91
N ASN A 288 -20.31 -29.62 -8.61
CA ASN A 288 -21.22 -29.42 -9.73
C ASN A 288 -20.97 -30.39 -10.89
N VAL A 289 -19.70 -30.67 -11.23
CA VAL A 289 -19.35 -31.65 -12.28
C VAL A 289 -19.81 -33.06 -11.89
N ILE A 290 -19.58 -33.47 -10.63
CA ILE A 290 -20.04 -34.78 -10.13
C ILE A 290 -21.57 -34.85 -10.14
N GLN A 291 -22.26 -33.78 -9.74
CA GLN A 291 -23.72 -33.77 -9.70
C GLN A 291 -24.34 -33.83 -11.11
N CYS A 292 -23.73 -33.16 -12.10
CA CYS A 292 -24.13 -33.25 -13.51
C CYS A 292 -23.92 -34.68 -14.07
N ASN A 293 -22.78 -35.31 -13.79
CA ASN A 293 -22.50 -36.68 -14.23
C ASN A 293 -23.34 -37.73 -13.48
N GLY A 294 -23.69 -37.47 -12.21
CA GLY A 294 -24.55 -38.35 -11.41
C GLY A 294 -26.01 -38.31 -11.87
N LYS A 295 -26.52 -37.12 -12.23
CA LYS A 295 -27.87 -36.96 -12.79
C LYS A 295 -28.04 -37.64 -14.15
N SER A 296 -27.05 -37.51 -15.05
CA SER A 296 -27.12 -38.16 -16.36
C SER A 296 -27.12 -39.69 -16.25
N ALA A 297 -26.37 -40.26 -15.30
CA ALA A 297 -26.36 -41.70 -15.04
C ALA A 297 -27.64 -42.20 -14.33
N SER A 298 -28.22 -41.40 -13.42
CA SER A 298 -29.49 -41.78 -12.76
C SER A 298 -30.68 -41.71 -13.70
N ASP A 299 -30.70 -40.71 -14.58
CA ASP A 299 -31.80 -40.53 -15.54
C ASP A 299 -31.76 -41.62 -16.63
N SER A 300 -30.56 -42.06 -17.06
CA SER A 300 -30.46 -43.16 -18.05
C SER A 300 -30.90 -44.50 -17.46
N THR A 301 -30.47 -44.81 -16.22
CA THR A 301 -30.86 -46.06 -15.55
C THR A 301 -32.33 -46.09 -15.16
N ALA A 302 -32.91 -44.96 -14.75
CA ALA A 302 -34.34 -44.85 -14.49
C ALA A 302 -35.18 -45.07 -15.77
N ALA A 303 -34.76 -44.47 -16.90
CA ALA A 303 -35.41 -44.65 -18.19
C ALA A 303 -35.35 -46.11 -18.68
N GLU A 304 -34.20 -46.78 -18.53
CA GLU A 304 -34.04 -48.20 -18.87
C GLU A 304 -34.90 -49.12 -17.99
N LEU A 305 -34.97 -48.85 -16.68
CA LEU A 305 -35.82 -49.61 -15.75
C LEU A 305 -37.31 -49.44 -16.04
N GLU A 306 -37.74 -48.26 -16.47
CA GLU A 306 -39.13 -47.99 -16.84
C GLU A 306 -39.50 -48.65 -18.17
N ALA A 307 -38.58 -48.61 -19.15
CA ALA A 307 -38.72 -49.34 -20.41
C ALA A 307 -38.84 -50.86 -20.19
N LEU A 308 -37.97 -51.44 -19.35
CA LEU A 308 -37.98 -52.87 -19.03
C LEU A 308 -39.27 -53.28 -18.30
N ARG A 309 -39.75 -52.45 -17.37
CA ARG A 309 -41.04 -52.66 -16.67
C ARG A 309 -42.22 -52.62 -17.63
N SER A 310 -42.19 -51.72 -18.62
CA SER A 310 -43.25 -51.63 -19.64
C SER A 310 -43.30 -52.87 -20.53
N GLN A 311 -42.13 -53.40 -20.94
CA GLN A 311 -42.02 -54.62 -21.73
C GLN A 311 -42.52 -55.84 -20.96
N LEU A 312 -42.05 -56.04 -19.72
CA LEU A 312 -42.51 -57.14 -18.86
C LEU A 312 -44.02 -57.11 -18.61
N ARG A 313 -44.61 -55.91 -18.46
CA ARG A 313 -46.05 -55.76 -18.29
C ARG A 313 -46.83 -56.14 -19.56
N ASN A 314 -46.34 -55.77 -20.74
CA ASN A 314 -46.96 -56.11 -22.02
C ASN A 314 -46.83 -57.62 -22.36
N ASP A 315 -45.67 -58.22 -22.09
CA ASP A 315 -45.44 -59.66 -22.29
C ASP A 315 -46.32 -60.51 -21.36
N SER A 316 -46.53 -60.05 -20.13
CA SER A 316 -47.43 -60.71 -19.19
C SER A 316 -48.90 -60.65 -19.66
N LEU A 317 -49.32 -59.51 -20.22
CA LEU A 317 -50.69 -59.31 -20.72
C LEU A 317 -50.97 -60.14 -21.99
N THR A 318 -50.00 -60.26 -22.88
CA THR A 318 -50.12 -61.08 -24.09
C THR A 318 -50.21 -62.57 -23.75
N HIS A 319 -49.37 -63.06 -22.82
CA HIS A 319 -49.45 -64.45 -22.34
C HIS A 319 -50.80 -64.82 -21.71
N VAL A 320 -51.45 -63.88 -21.01
CA VAL A 320 -52.78 -64.08 -20.43
C VAL A 320 -53.87 -64.06 -21.50
N GLN A 321 -53.74 -63.23 -22.54
CA GLN A 321 -54.69 -63.21 -23.65
C GLN A 321 -54.61 -64.47 -24.52
N ASP A 322 -53.40 -64.99 -24.74
CA ASP A 322 -53.20 -66.21 -25.53
C ASP A 322 -53.69 -67.46 -24.81
N SER A 323 -53.54 -67.53 -23.48
CA SER A 323 -54.10 -68.64 -22.68
C SER A 323 -55.63 -68.64 -22.68
N LEU A 324 -56.27 -67.46 -22.58
CA LEU A 324 -57.73 -67.31 -22.69
C LEU A 324 -58.26 -67.67 -24.09
N ARG A 325 -57.52 -67.32 -25.16
CA ARG A 325 -57.85 -67.72 -26.52
C ARG A 325 -57.77 -69.23 -26.72
N LEU A 326 -56.73 -69.87 -26.18
CA LEU A 326 -56.55 -71.32 -26.27
C LEU A 326 -57.71 -72.09 -25.61
N ASP A 327 -58.13 -71.64 -24.42
CA ASP A 327 -59.27 -72.22 -23.70
C ASP A 327 -60.59 -72.08 -24.47
N SER A 328 -60.81 -70.91 -25.09
CA SER A 328 -62.00 -70.67 -25.91
C SER A 328 -62.05 -71.59 -27.15
N LEU A 329 -60.90 -71.82 -27.79
CA LEU A 329 -60.77 -72.70 -28.96
C LEU A 329 -60.98 -74.17 -28.58
N GLN A 330 -60.44 -74.60 -27.44
CA GLN A 330 -60.67 -75.96 -26.92
C GLN A 330 -62.15 -76.21 -26.57
N LYS A 331 -62.87 -75.18 -26.09
CA LYS A 331 -64.30 -75.27 -25.80
C LYS A 331 -65.13 -75.39 -27.08
N MET A 332 -64.84 -74.57 -28.08
CA MET A 332 -65.48 -74.69 -29.41
C MET A 332 -65.23 -76.05 -30.06
N ASN A 333 -63.99 -76.56 -29.99
CA ASN A 333 -63.66 -77.86 -30.59
C ASN A 333 -64.42 -79.00 -29.91
N ARG A 334 -64.57 -78.97 -28.58
CA ARG A 334 -65.41 -79.93 -27.84
C ARG A 334 -66.88 -79.87 -28.25
N GLU A 335 -67.44 -78.68 -28.46
CA GLU A 335 -68.82 -78.53 -28.95
C GLU A 335 -68.99 -79.04 -30.38
N LEU A 336 -68.01 -78.79 -31.26
CA LEU A 336 -68.04 -79.25 -32.64
C LEU A 336 -67.98 -80.79 -32.71
N ILE A 337 -67.07 -81.41 -31.95
CA ILE A 337 -66.98 -82.87 -31.81
C ILE A 337 -68.30 -83.44 -31.26
N GLY A 338 -68.91 -82.78 -30.28
CA GLY A 338 -70.22 -83.15 -29.77
C GLY A 338 -71.33 -83.13 -30.83
N LYS A 339 -71.37 -82.08 -31.67
CA LYS A 339 -72.33 -81.97 -32.78
C LYS A 339 -72.10 -83.02 -33.87
N ILE A 340 -70.84 -83.30 -34.23
CA ILE A 340 -70.47 -84.34 -35.20
C ILE A 340 -70.90 -85.72 -34.70
N ASN A 341 -70.63 -86.05 -33.43
CA ASN A 341 -71.05 -87.32 -32.84
C ASN A 341 -72.58 -87.48 -32.79
N LYS A 342 -73.31 -86.38 -32.59
CA LYS A 342 -74.78 -86.38 -32.60
C LYS A 342 -75.34 -86.57 -34.02
N ALA A 343 -74.72 -85.97 -35.03
CA ALA A 343 -75.07 -86.15 -36.44
C ALA A 343 -74.78 -87.57 -36.94
N ASN A 344 -73.64 -88.16 -36.58
CA ASN A 344 -73.29 -89.55 -36.93
C ASN A 344 -74.23 -90.58 -36.29
N LYS A 345 -74.86 -90.26 -35.16
CA LYS A 345 -75.85 -91.11 -34.49
C LYS A 345 -77.24 -91.06 -35.15
N ALA A 346 -77.52 -90.03 -35.97
CA ALA A 346 -78.77 -89.88 -36.71
C ALA A 346 -78.73 -90.52 -38.12
N LEU A 347 -77.56 -91.02 -38.54
CA LEU A 347 -77.29 -91.64 -39.85
C LEU A 347 -77.17 -93.18 -39.79
N LYS A 348 -77.57 -93.81 -38.68
CA LYS A 348 -77.69 -95.27 -38.50
C LYS A 348 -79.11 -95.62 -38.09
#